data_AF-A0A6P0UBY3-F1
#
_entry.id   AF-A0A6P0UBY3-F1
#
_cell.length_a   1.000
_cell.length_b   1.000
_cell.length_c   1.000
_cell.angle_alpha   90.00
_cell.angle_beta   90.00
_cell.angle_gamma   90.00
#
_symmetry.space_group_name_H-M   'P 1'
#
loop_
_entity.id
_entity.type
_entity.pdbx_description
1 polymer ?
#
loop_
_entity_poly.entity_id
_entity_poly.type
_entity_poly.pdbx_seq_one_letter_code
_entity_poly.pdbx_strand_id
1 'polypeptide(L)'
;YFIYQDGQLVADMSFRDLKFWERDRYAFSLVDFLPFWLVQNSRILQLIRTVEIDGKRRQYEKDYSEINLAFYKEPKPNSDWEETWKVTEGLIKLMRDEVYEKGVDFMVVTASDSHQVLPDIQRRDGFRKSLNVPNLFYPDIRLKNFGKEENIPVYTLAGPIWNEAKKTGECFHGFDNAIPCGGHWNMAGHKFVGEIMANYLCEKYTTLLSKYK
;
A
#
# COMPACT_ATOMS: atom_id res chain seq x y z
N TYR A 1 -11.13 10.93 2.88
CA TYR A 1 -10.93 9.65 3.57
C TYR A 1 -12.29 8.99 3.73
N PHE A 2 -12.38 7.74 4.15
CA PHE A 2 -13.67 7.06 4.37
C PHE A 2 -13.61 6.23 5.64
N ILE A 3 -14.74 6.16 6.34
CA ILE A 3 -14.93 5.41 7.57
C ILE A 3 -16.31 4.74 7.55
N TYR A 4 -16.51 3.72 8.39
CA TYR A 4 -17.84 3.18 8.64
C TYR A 4 -18.53 3.94 9.77
N GLN A 5 -19.71 4.49 9.50
CA GLN A 5 -20.62 5.06 10.51
C GLN A 5 -21.98 4.38 10.35
N ASP A 6 -22.51 3.84 11.44
CA ASP A 6 -23.81 3.13 11.46
C ASP A 6 -23.95 2.06 10.36
N GLY A 7 -22.84 1.37 10.06
CA GLY A 7 -22.78 0.33 9.03
C GLY A 7 -22.68 0.83 7.59
N GLN A 8 -22.63 2.14 7.36
CA GLN A 8 -22.47 2.75 6.05
C GLN A 8 -21.07 3.36 5.88
N LEU A 9 -20.54 3.24 4.66
CA LEU A 9 -19.27 3.85 4.29
C LEU A 9 -19.52 5.33 3.95
N VAL A 10 -18.93 6.24 4.73
CA VAL A 10 -19.12 7.69 4.60
C VAL A 10 -17.80 8.41 4.40
N ALA A 11 -17.84 9.53 3.67
CA ALA A 11 -16.66 10.36 3.47
C ALA A 11 -16.24 11.03 4.78
N ASP A 12 -15.02 10.74 5.22
CA ASP A 12 -14.36 11.46 6.32
C ASP A 12 -13.51 12.60 5.77
N MET A 13 -13.88 13.81 6.21
CA MET A 13 -13.23 15.07 5.88
C MET A 13 -12.61 15.75 7.11
N SER A 14 -12.59 15.09 8.27
CA SER A 14 -12.05 15.63 9.54
C SER A 14 -10.58 16.10 9.42
N PHE A 15 -9.81 15.48 8.52
CA PHE A 15 -8.44 15.90 8.22
C PHE A 15 -8.31 17.37 7.76
N ARG A 16 -9.39 17.96 7.23
CA ARG A 16 -9.43 19.37 6.81
C ARG A 16 -9.43 20.31 8.00
N ASP A 17 -9.96 19.89 9.14
CA ASP A 17 -10.04 20.69 10.36
C ASP A 17 -8.80 20.54 11.25
N LEU A 18 -7.92 19.58 10.91
CA LEU A 18 -6.64 19.43 11.60
C LEU A 18 -5.78 20.69 11.46
N LYS A 19 -5.26 21.14 12.58
CA LYS A 19 -4.29 22.23 12.65
C LYS A 19 -2.97 21.78 12.03
N PHE A 20 -2.16 22.71 11.52
CA PHE A 20 -0.93 22.36 10.79
C PHE A 20 0.01 21.45 11.61
N TRP A 21 0.07 21.65 12.92
CA TRP A 21 0.91 20.83 13.80
C TRP A 21 0.33 19.45 14.14
N GLU A 22 -0.98 19.26 13.97
CA GLU A 22 -1.63 17.96 14.12
C GLU A 22 -1.40 17.12 12.88
N ARG A 23 -1.41 17.75 11.70
CA ARG A 23 -1.07 17.11 10.41
C ARG A 23 0.39 16.64 10.41
N ASP A 24 1.29 17.48 10.87
CA ASP A 24 2.73 17.17 10.92
C ASP A 24 3.19 16.88 12.36
N ARG A 25 2.46 16.02 13.09
CA ARG A 25 2.68 15.76 14.53
C ARG A 25 4.12 15.37 14.91
N TYR A 26 4.86 14.79 13.96
CA TYR A 26 6.26 14.39 14.13
C TYR A 26 7.27 15.52 13.87
N ALA A 27 6.85 16.62 13.23
CA ALA A 27 7.71 17.72 12.82
C ALA A 27 7.81 18.85 13.87
N PHE A 28 6.87 18.89 14.83
CA PHE A 28 6.79 19.96 15.83
C PHE A 28 7.11 19.46 17.24
N SER A 29 7.87 20.25 18.00
CA SER A 29 8.08 20.09 19.44
C SER A 29 7.13 21.02 20.21
N LEU A 30 6.85 20.72 21.48
CA LEU A 30 6.08 21.63 22.33
C LEU A 30 6.74 23.01 22.45
N VAL A 31 8.08 23.06 22.39
CA VAL A 31 8.82 24.32 22.46
C VAL A 31 8.69 25.17 21.20
N ASP A 32 8.25 24.62 20.06
CA ASP A 32 8.02 25.37 18.82
C ASP A 32 6.84 26.34 18.94
N PHE A 33 6.00 26.20 19.97
CA PHE A 33 4.90 27.12 20.28
C PHE A 33 5.30 28.26 21.22
N LEU A 34 6.54 28.28 21.72
CA LEU A 34 7.07 29.40 22.49
C LEU A 34 7.54 30.53 21.55
N PRO A 35 7.66 31.77 22.04
CA PRO A 35 8.22 32.85 21.23
C PRO A 35 9.58 32.49 20.66
N PHE A 36 9.77 32.68 19.35
CA PHE A 36 10.99 32.28 18.63
C PHE A 36 12.27 32.80 19.29
N TRP A 37 12.28 34.07 19.73
CA TRP A 37 13.42 34.67 20.41
C TRP A 37 13.80 33.94 21.71
N LEU A 38 12.81 33.40 22.44
CA LEU A 38 13.06 32.69 23.70
C LEU A 38 13.76 31.35 23.44
N VAL A 39 13.28 30.61 22.44
CA VAL A 39 13.89 29.34 22.02
C VAL A 39 15.29 29.57 21.44
N GLN A 40 15.46 30.61 20.63
CA GLN A 40 16.75 30.91 19.99
C GLN A 40 17.84 31.35 20.99
N ASN A 41 17.46 31.95 22.12
CA ASN A 41 18.40 32.43 23.14
C ASN A 41 18.60 31.47 24.33
N SER A 42 17.92 30.32 24.36
CA SER A 42 18.06 29.32 25.42
C SER A 42 18.58 27.98 24.90
N ARG A 43 19.80 27.60 25.32
CA ARG A 43 20.40 26.29 24.99
C ARG A 43 19.60 25.12 25.57
N ILE A 44 18.94 25.33 26.72
CA ILE A 44 18.09 24.31 27.34
C ILE A 44 16.87 24.05 26.47
N LEU A 45 16.19 25.11 25.98
CA LEU A 45 15.02 24.94 25.11
C LEU A 45 15.39 24.32 23.76
N GLN A 46 16.55 24.68 23.20
CA GLN A 46 17.07 24.03 21.98
C GLN A 46 17.37 22.55 22.20
N LEU A 47 17.95 22.19 23.36
CA LEU A 47 18.20 20.79 23.70
C LEU A 47 16.91 20.00 23.85
N ILE A 48 15.91 20.55 24.56
CA ILE A 48 14.58 19.93 24.70
C ILE A 48 13.96 19.70 23.33
N ARG A 49 13.99 20.71 22.45
CA ARG A 49 13.50 20.60 21.07
C ARG A 49 14.14 19.43 20.34
N THR A 50 15.47 19.35 20.35
CA THR A 50 16.21 18.31 19.65
C THR A 50 15.86 16.92 20.19
N VAL A 51 15.82 16.74 21.51
CA VAL A 51 15.48 15.46 22.14
C VAL A 51 14.07 15.02 21.78
N GLU A 52 13.09 15.93 21.82
CA GLU A 52 11.70 15.63 21.44
C GLU A 52 11.58 15.27 19.95
N ILE A 53 12.18 16.06 19.06
CA ILE A 53 12.13 15.80 17.61
C ILE A 53 12.83 14.49 17.25
N ASP A 54 13.98 14.19 17.87
CA ASP A 54 14.67 12.91 17.66
C ASP A 54 13.86 11.73 18.18
N GLY A 55 13.18 11.88 19.32
CA GLY A 55 12.24 10.88 19.83
C GLY A 55 11.08 10.64 18.87
N LYS A 56 10.46 11.72 18.39
CA LYS A 56 9.38 11.67 17.40
C LYS A 56 9.81 11.04 16.09
N ARG A 57 11.01 11.36 15.58
CA ARG A 57 11.57 10.75 14.37
C ARG A 57 11.73 9.24 14.51
N ARG A 58 12.30 8.76 15.62
CA ARG A 58 12.42 7.32 15.89
C ARG A 58 11.05 6.64 15.95
N GLN A 59 10.06 7.28 16.57
CA GLN A 59 8.70 6.76 16.61
C GLN A 59 8.07 6.71 15.21
N TYR A 60 8.24 7.77 14.39
CA TYR A 60 7.79 7.79 13.01
C TYR A 60 8.40 6.65 12.18
N GLU A 61 9.71 6.42 12.28
CA GLU A 61 10.39 5.33 11.57
C GLU A 61 9.84 3.97 11.99
N LYS A 62 9.56 3.78 13.28
CA LYS A 62 8.93 2.57 13.80
C LYS A 62 7.51 2.39 13.26
N ASP A 63 6.66 3.40 13.37
CA ASP A 63 5.27 3.36 12.90
C ASP A 63 5.20 3.11 11.38
N TYR A 64 6.05 3.81 10.62
CA TYR A 64 6.18 3.65 9.18
C TYR A 64 6.61 2.22 8.83
N SER A 65 7.60 1.66 9.53
CA SER A 65 8.02 0.27 9.32
C SER A 65 6.90 -0.71 9.64
N GLU A 66 6.21 -0.55 10.77
CA GLU A 66 5.12 -1.44 11.17
C GLU A 66 3.97 -1.43 10.15
N ILE A 67 3.57 -0.26 9.64
CA ILE A 67 2.54 -0.13 8.60
C ILE A 67 2.97 -0.84 7.32
N ASN A 68 4.20 -0.61 6.85
CA ASN A 68 4.71 -1.24 5.62
C ASN A 68 4.89 -2.76 5.73
N LEU A 69 4.92 -3.32 6.94
CA LEU A 69 5.07 -4.76 7.15
C LEU A 69 3.74 -5.45 7.46
N ALA A 70 2.77 -4.73 8.02
CA ALA A 70 1.50 -5.30 8.46
C ALA A 70 0.58 -5.71 7.31
N PHE A 71 0.67 -5.07 6.14
CA PHE A 71 -0.17 -5.42 4.99
C PHE A 71 0.10 -6.83 4.43
N TYR A 72 1.22 -7.46 4.80
CA TYR A 72 1.55 -8.85 4.48
C TYR A 72 0.81 -9.89 5.34
N LYS A 73 0.04 -9.44 6.34
CA LYS A 73 -0.52 -10.28 7.38
C LYS A 73 -2.03 -10.15 7.41
N GLU A 74 -2.66 -11.24 7.82
CA GLU A 74 -4.05 -11.19 8.24
C GLU A 74 -4.19 -10.23 9.44
N PRO A 75 -5.13 -9.26 9.36
CA PRO A 75 -5.32 -8.31 10.45
C PRO A 75 -5.79 -9.05 11.70
N LYS A 76 -5.34 -8.57 12.86
CA LYS A 76 -5.88 -9.05 14.13
C LYS A 76 -7.32 -8.54 14.28
N PRO A 77 -8.22 -9.30 14.91
CA PRO A 77 -9.53 -8.81 15.28
C PRO A 77 -9.42 -7.54 16.14
N ASN A 78 -10.32 -6.58 15.91
CA ASN A 78 -10.41 -5.27 16.53
C ASN A 78 -9.12 -4.44 16.39
N SER A 79 -8.45 -4.51 15.23
CA SER A 79 -7.27 -3.69 14.94
C SER A 79 -7.54 -2.68 13.84
N ASP A 80 -6.77 -1.60 13.80
CA ASP A 80 -6.83 -0.59 12.73
C ASP A 80 -6.68 -1.21 11.33
N TRP A 81 -5.95 -2.33 11.23
CA TRP A 81 -5.80 -3.07 9.97
C TRP A 81 -7.05 -3.84 9.56
N GLU A 82 -7.86 -4.31 10.51
CA GLU A 82 -9.16 -4.92 10.20
C GLU A 82 -10.10 -3.86 9.62
N GLU A 83 -10.17 -2.70 10.27
CA GLU A 83 -10.94 -1.55 9.76
C GLU A 83 -10.41 -1.08 8.40
N THR A 84 -9.08 -0.98 8.24
CA THR A 84 -8.44 -0.60 6.97
C THR A 84 -8.87 -1.52 5.84
N TRP A 85 -8.86 -2.84 6.06
CA TRP A 85 -9.33 -3.80 5.06
C TRP A 85 -10.82 -3.67 4.78
N LYS A 86 -11.64 -3.52 5.82
CA LYS A 86 -13.10 -3.32 5.69
C LYS A 86 -13.43 -2.06 4.87
N VAL A 87 -12.72 -0.95 5.11
CA VAL A 87 -12.86 0.31 4.37
C VAL A 87 -12.39 0.14 2.92
N THR A 88 -11.24 -0.51 2.70
CA THR A 88 -10.69 -0.76 1.35
C THR A 88 -11.66 -1.59 0.50
N GLU A 89 -12.15 -2.70 1.04
CA GLU A 89 -13.11 -3.59 0.38
C GLU A 89 -14.45 -2.88 0.13
N GLY A 90 -14.95 -2.12 1.11
CA GLY A 90 -16.14 -1.29 0.96
C GLY A 90 -16.00 -0.26 -0.16
N LEU A 91 -14.85 0.41 -0.28
CA LEU A 91 -14.58 1.37 -1.35
C LEU A 91 -14.53 0.71 -2.72
N ILE A 92 -13.88 -0.45 -2.84
CA ILE A 92 -13.83 -1.20 -4.09
C ILE A 92 -15.25 -1.61 -4.53
N LYS A 93 -16.07 -2.05 -3.58
CA LYS A 93 -17.48 -2.39 -3.83
C LYS A 93 -18.28 -1.19 -4.31
N LEU A 94 -18.14 -0.05 -3.64
CA LEU A 94 -18.81 1.20 -4.01
C LEU A 94 -18.42 1.63 -5.44
N MET A 95 -17.13 1.62 -5.76
CA MET A 95 -16.64 1.92 -7.11
C MET A 95 -17.20 0.97 -8.16
N ARG A 96 -17.24 -0.34 -7.87
CA ARG A 96 -17.86 -1.33 -8.76
C ARG A 96 -19.32 -0.98 -9.03
N ASP A 97 -20.10 -0.72 -7.99
CA ASP A 97 -21.54 -0.46 -8.10
C ASP A 97 -21.81 0.78 -8.95
N GLU A 98 -21.08 1.87 -8.71
CA GLU A 98 -21.19 3.10 -9.51
C GLU A 98 -20.80 2.91 -10.99
N VAL A 99 -19.85 2.01 -11.28
CA VAL A 99 -19.41 1.72 -12.65
C VAL A 99 -20.40 0.80 -13.37
N TYR A 100 -20.91 -0.24 -12.68
CA TYR A 100 -21.92 -1.15 -13.23
C TYR A 100 -23.27 -0.46 -13.44
N GLU A 101 -23.67 0.47 -12.57
CA GLU A 101 -24.88 1.27 -12.76
C GLU A 101 -24.83 2.10 -14.06
N LYS A 102 -23.63 2.46 -14.52
CA LYS A 102 -23.40 3.15 -15.80
C LYS A 102 -23.25 2.20 -16.99
N GLY A 103 -23.39 0.89 -16.79
CA GLY A 103 -23.29 -0.12 -17.84
C GLY A 103 -21.87 -0.32 -18.38
N VAL A 104 -20.84 -0.04 -17.57
CA VAL A 104 -19.42 -0.20 -17.94
C VAL A 104 -18.79 -1.33 -17.12
N ASP A 105 -17.78 -1.99 -17.68
CA ASP A 105 -17.03 -3.03 -16.97
C ASP A 105 -16.08 -2.45 -15.90
N PHE A 106 -15.91 -3.17 -14.80
CA PHE A 106 -15.06 -2.82 -13.67
C PHE A 106 -14.13 -3.98 -13.35
N MET A 107 -12.87 -3.68 -13.05
CA MET A 107 -11.90 -4.66 -12.58
C MET A 107 -10.86 -4.02 -11.66
N VAL A 108 -10.24 -4.86 -10.84
CA VAL A 108 -9.13 -4.48 -9.95
C VAL A 108 -7.84 -5.11 -10.45
N VAL A 109 -6.78 -4.31 -10.49
CA VAL A 109 -5.41 -4.78 -10.75
C VAL A 109 -4.55 -4.43 -9.54
N THR A 110 -3.88 -5.41 -8.95
CA THR A 110 -2.97 -5.16 -7.81
C THR A 110 -1.55 -4.97 -8.31
N ALA A 111 -0.92 -3.87 -7.88
CA ALA A 111 0.52 -3.68 -8.05
C ALA A 111 1.30 -4.58 -7.09
N SER A 112 2.50 -5.01 -7.49
CA SER A 112 3.40 -5.76 -6.63
C SER A 112 4.18 -4.84 -5.70
N ASP A 113 4.44 -5.30 -4.47
CA ASP A 113 5.56 -4.79 -3.69
C ASP A 113 6.87 -5.47 -4.11
N SER A 114 7.95 -4.70 -4.05
CA SER A 114 9.29 -5.16 -4.36
C SER A 114 9.69 -6.46 -3.65
N HIS A 115 9.35 -6.64 -2.36
CA HIS A 115 9.68 -7.87 -1.63
C HIS A 115 8.92 -9.10 -2.14
N GLN A 116 7.72 -8.93 -2.71
CA GLN A 116 6.95 -10.02 -3.28
C GLN A 116 7.64 -10.65 -4.49
N VAL A 117 8.44 -9.86 -5.21
CA VAL A 117 8.98 -10.22 -6.54
C VAL A 117 10.51 -10.19 -6.61
N LEU A 118 11.20 -10.10 -5.47
CA LEU A 118 12.66 -10.18 -5.42
C LEU A 118 13.16 -11.46 -6.14
N PRO A 119 14.09 -11.34 -7.10
CA PRO A 119 14.65 -12.49 -7.82
C PRO A 119 15.53 -13.36 -6.91
N ASP A 120 16.22 -12.74 -5.94
CA ASP A 120 16.97 -13.46 -4.91
C ASP A 120 16.02 -14.20 -3.96
N ILE A 121 15.93 -15.51 -4.16
CA ILE A 121 15.06 -16.40 -3.40
C ILE A 121 15.45 -16.45 -1.92
N GLN A 122 16.74 -16.38 -1.59
CA GLN A 122 17.20 -16.44 -0.20
C GLN A 122 16.84 -15.16 0.55
N ARG A 123 17.08 -13.99 -0.06
CA ARG A 123 16.68 -12.70 0.51
C ARG A 123 15.17 -12.61 0.68
N ARG A 124 14.41 -13.04 -0.34
CA ARG A 124 12.95 -13.08 -0.30
C ARG A 124 12.41 -14.00 0.79
N ASP A 125 12.95 -15.21 0.90
CA ASP A 125 12.54 -16.18 1.93
C ASP A 125 12.96 -15.72 3.34
N GLY A 126 14.11 -15.07 3.47
CA GLY A 126 14.54 -14.42 4.70
C GLY A 126 13.56 -13.36 5.18
N PHE A 127 13.08 -12.50 4.28
CA PHE A 127 12.06 -11.50 4.60
C PHE A 127 10.70 -12.13 4.97
N ARG A 128 10.27 -13.15 4.22
CA ARG A 128 9.06 -13.92 4.56
C ARG A 128 9.16 -14.54 5.97
N LYS A 129 10.32 -15.11 6.31
CA LYS A 129 10.59 -15.68 7.64
C LYS A 129 10.62 -14.63 8.73
N SER A 130 11.24 -13.47 8.50
CA SER A 130 11.27 -12.38 9.50
C SER A 130 9.88 -11.85 9.83
N LEU A 131 8.95 -11.92 8.87
CA LEU A 131 7.55 -11.57 9.09
C LEU A 131 6.71 -12.70 9.72
N ASN A 132 7.22 -13.92 9.78
CA ASN A 132 6.51 -15.12 10.20
C ASN A 132 5.21 -15.35 9.40
N VAL A 133 5.29 -15.25 8.06
CA VAL A 133 4.16 -15.46 7.15
C VAL A 133 4.37 -16.65 6.21
N PRO A 134 3.31 -17.35 5.77
CA PRO A 134 3.44 -18.49 4.87
C PRO A 134 3.86 -18.08 3.45
N ASN A 135 3.48 -16.87 3.02
CA ASN A 135 3.85 -16.27 1.74
C ASN A 135 3.73 -14.74 1.83
N LEU A 136 4.26 -14.03 0.83
CA LEU A 136 4.22 -12.56 0.75
C LEU A 136 3.01 -12.04 -0.06
N PHE A 137 2.08 -12.91 -0.46
CA PHE A 137 0.96 -12.59 -1.34
C PHE A 137 -0.38 -12.45 -0.61
N TYR A 138 -0.37 -12.29 0.72
CA TYR A 138 -1.60 -12.08 1.49
C TYR A 138 -2.54 -11.01 0.90
N PRO A 139 -2.08 -9.77 0.59
CA PRO A 139 -2.99 -8.75 0.06
C PRO A 139 -3.61 -9.15 -1.28
N ASP A 140 -2.83 -9.78 -2.17
CA ASP A 140 -3.30 -10.30 -3.46
C ASP A 140 -4.34 -11.41 -3.28
N ILE A 141 -4.08 -12.34 -2.36
CA ILE A 141 -4.99 -13.45 -2.05
C ILE A 141 -6.30 -12.93 -1.47
N ARG A 142 -6.23 -11.98 -0.53
CA ARG A 142 -7.40 -11.36 0.08
C ARG A 142 -8.27 -10.66 -0.96
N LEU A 143 -7.68 -9.77 -1.76
CA LEU A 143 -8.41 -9.05 -2.80
C LEU A 143 -8.99 -9.99 -3.85
N LYS A 144 -8.27 -11.06 -4.21
CA LYS A 144 -8.78 -12.07 -5.14
C LYS A 144 -9.97 -12.85 -4.58
N ASN A 145 -9.99 -13.15 -3.28
CA ASN A 145 -11.13 -13.80 -2.63
C ASN A 145 -12.33 -12.87 -2.53
N PHE A 146 -12.10 -11.63 -2.05
CA PHE A 146 -13.11 -10.58 -2.03
C PHE A 146 -13.73 -10.37 -3.42
N GLY A 147 -12.90 -10.28 -4.47
CA GLY A 147 -13.39 -10.13 -5.83
C GLY A 147 -14.24 -11.31 -6.31
N LYS A 148 -13.97 -12.55 -5.88
CA LYS A 148 -14.85 -13.69 -6.20
C LYS A 148 -16.21 -13.55 -5.54
N GLU A 149 -16.25 -13.13 -4.28
CA GLU A 149 -17.48 -12.95 -3.51
C GLU A 149 -18.34 -11.82 -4.09
N GLU A 150 -17.69 -10.75 -4.55
CA GLU A 150 -18.33 -9.56 -5.09
C GLU A 150 -18.44 -9.56 -6.63
N ASN A 151 -18.15 -10.67 -7.31
CA ASN A 151 -18.13 -10.77 -8.78
C ASN A 151 -17.27 -9.70 -9.48
N ILE A 152 -16.16 -9.30 -8.87
CA ILE A 152 -15.17 -8.37 -9.41
C ILE A 152 -14.01 -9.17 -10.01
N PRO A 153 -13.67 -8.99 -11.29
CA PRO A 153 -12.43 -9.50 -11.85
C PRO A 153 -11.22 -8.85 -11.14
N VAL A 154 -10.37 -9.68 -10.54
CA VAL A 154 -9.12 -9.24 -9.89
C VAL A 154 -7.92 -9.87 -10.57
N TYR A 155 -7.02 -9.04 -11.10
CA TYR A 155 -5.76 -9.47 -11.71
C TYR A 155 -4.58 -9.06 -10.83
N THR A 156 -3.93 -10.06 -10.24
CA THR A 156 -2.83 -9.85 -9.29
C THR A 156 -1.48 -9.95 -9.98
N LEU A 157 -0.75 -8.83 -10.07
CA LEU A 157 0.50 -8.77 -10.85
C LEU A 157 1.70 -9.44 -10.18
N ALA A 158 1.70 -9.52 -8.84
CA ALA A 158 2.87 -9.98 -8.09
C ALA A 158 3.28 -11.42 -8.41
N GLY A 159 2.33 -12.33 -8.66
CA GLY A 159 2.61 -13.71 -9.06
C GLY A 159 3.35 -13.82 -10.41
N PRO A 160 2.78 -13.30 -11.51
CA PRO A 160 3.44 -13.25 -12.81
C PRO A 160 4.81 -12.58 -12.79
N ILE A 161 4.96 -11.43 -12.13
CA ILE A 161 6.24 -10.72 -12.04
C ILE A 161 7.27 -11.58 -11.28
N TRP A 162 6.89 -12.20 -10.16
CA TRP A 162 7.81 -13.05 -9.42
C TRP A 162 8.25 -14.28 -10.21
N ASN A 163 7.34 -14.89 -10.98
CA ASN A 163 7.69 -16.02 -11.85
C ASN A 163 8.76 -15.64 -12.88
N GLU A 164 8.61 -14.48 -13.52
CA GLU A 164 9.62 -14.01 -14.47
C GLU A 164 10.92 -13.61 -13.76
N ALA A 165 10.84 -12.92 -12.62
CA ALA A 165 12.02 -12.49 -11.86
C ALA A 165 12.86 -13.70 -11.41
N LYS A 166 12.18 -14.75 -10.94
CA LYS A 166 12.80 -16.01 -10.54
C LYS A 166 13.47 -16.71 -11.71
N LYS A 167 12.88 -16.64 -12.90
CA LYS A 167 13.37 -17.30 -14.11
C LYS A 167 14.58 -16.58 -14.71
N THR A 168 14.56 -15.25 -14.74
CA THR A 168 15.60 -14.44 -15.39
C THR A 168 16.69 -13.98 -14.43
N GLY A 169 16.39 -13.92 -13.13
CA GLY A 169 17.25 -13.27 -12.13
C GLY A 169 17.19 -11.74 -12.19
N GLU A 170 16.38 -11.16 -13.07
CA GLU A 170 16.27 -9.72 -13.28
C GLU A 170 15.43 -9.06 -12.19
N CYS A 171 15.84 -7.87 -11.75
CA CYS A 171 15.05 -7.05 -10.86
C CYS A 171 14.06 -6.21 -11.66
N PHE A 172 12.77 -6.34 -11.35
CA PHE A 172 11.70 -5.53 -11.94
C PHE A 172 11.35 -4.26 -11.14
N HIS A 173 12.00 -4.08 -9.99
CA HIS A 173 11.88 -2.89 -9.15
C HIS A 173 13.26 -2.23 -8.98
N GLY A 174 13.26 -0.96 -8.60
CA GLY A 174 14.46 -0.23 -8.19
C GLY A 174 15.27 0.36 -9.33
N PHE A 175 15.99 1.42 -8.99
CA PHE A 175 16.83 2.22 -9.88
C PHE A 175 18.25 2.27 -9.31
N ASP A 176 19.24 2.61 -10.14
CA ASP A 176 20.66 2.60 -9.76
C ASP A 176 20.98 3.52 -8.56
N ASN A 177 20.20 4.59 -8.37
CA ASN A 177 20.34 5.53 -7.26
C ASN A 177 19.38 5.25 -6.08
N ALA A 178 18.75 4.08 -6.05
CA ALA A 178 17.75 3.70 -5.07
C ALA A 178 18.09 2.36 -4.39
N ILE A 179 17.18 1.87 -3.54
CA ILE A 179 17.31 0.56 -2.91
C ILE A 179 17.38 -0.50 -4.03
N PRO A 180 18.43 -1.34 -4.06
CA PRO A 180 18.56 -2.39 -5.07
C PRO A 180 17.34 -3.31 -5.06
N CYS A 181 16.70 -3.41 -6.22
CA CYS A 181 15.50 -4.22 -6.44
C CYS A 181 14.31 -3.82 -5.56
N GLY A 182 14.28 -2.57 -5.06
CA GLY A 182 13.29 -2.05 -4.12
C GLY A 182 12.49 -0.86 -4.66
N GLY A 183 11.38 -0.52 -4.00
CA GLY A 183 10.58 0.66 -4.36
C GLY A 183 9.70 0.43 -5.59
N HIS A 184 9.65 1.41 -6.51
CA HIS A 184 8.79 1.34 -7.70
C HIS A 184 9.31 0.35 -8.76
N TRP A 185 8.44 0.01 -9.72
CA TRP A 185 8.84 -0.69 -10.92
C TRP A 185 9.89 0.12 -11.70
N ASN A 186 10.89 -0.58 -12.22
CA ASN A 186 11.86 0.03 -13.13
C ASN A 186 11.41 -0.13 -14.58
N MET A 187 12.27 0.24 -15.54
CA MET A 187 11.92 0.16 -16.97
C MET A 187 11.52 -1.26 -17.41
N ALA A 188 12.26 -2.29 -16.97
CA ALA A 188 11.92 -3.68 -17.26
C ALA A 188 10.59 -4.07 -16.62
N GLY A 189 10.36 -3.64 -15.37
CA GLY A 189 9.13 -3.90 -14.63
C GLY A 189 7.91 -3.30 -15.31
N HIS A 190 7.98 -2.01 -15.65
CA HIS A 190 6.92 -1.32 -16.38
C HIS A 190 6.63 -1.98 -17.72
N LYS A 191 7.66 -2.37 -18.49
CA LYS A 191 7.50 -3.06 -19.77
C LYS A 191 6.76 -4.39 -19.58
N PHE A 192 7.26 -5.25 -18.69
CA PHE A 192 6.69 -6.56 -18.44
C PHE A 192 5.24 -6.47 -17.94
N VAL A 193 4.96 -5.56 -17.00
CA VAL A 193 3.61 -5.30 -16.50
C VAL A 193 2.67 -4.87 -17.63
N GLY A 194 3.11 -3.94 -18.49
CA GLY A 194 2.33 -3.51 -19.65
C GLY A 194 1.96 -4.67 -20.58
N GLU A 195 2.92 -5.55 -20.86
CA GLU A 195 2.72 -6.73 -21.72
C GLU A 195 1.72 -7.72 -21.12
N ILE A 196 1.90 -8.12 -19.85
CA ILE A 196 1.00 -9.10 -19.21
C ILE A 196 -0.41 -8.53 -18.99
N MET A 197 -0.54 -7.24 -18.69
CA MET A 197 -1.83 -6.59 -18.55
C MET A 197 -2.56 -6.48 -19.88
N ALA A 198 -1.87 -6.05 -20.94
CA ALA A 198 -2.44 -5.97 -22.28
C ALA A 198 -2.95 -7.34 -22.74
N ASN A 199 -2.14 -8.39 -22.58
CA ASN A 199 -2.53 -9.75 -22.93
C ASN A 199 -3.76 -10.22 -22.13
N TYR A 200 -3.75 -10.01 -20.81
CA TYR A 200 -4.89 -10.38 -19.95
C TYR A 200 -6.19 -9.68 -20.37
N LEU A 201 -6.13 -8.38 -20.66
CA LEU A 201 -7.28 -7.60 -21.12
C LEU A 201 -7.77 -8.09 -22.48
N CYS A 202 -6.86 -8.28 -23.44
CA CYS A 202 -7.21 -8.81 -24.76
C CYS A 202 -7.91 -10.17 -24.66
N GLU A 203 -7.40 -11.10 -23.86
CA GLU A 203 -8.03 -12.42 -23.68
C GLU A 203 -9.42 -12.31 -23.05
N LYS A 204 -9.56 -11.50 -22.00
CA LYS A 204 -10.83 -11.34 -21.28
C LYS A 204 -11.91 -10.68 -22.15
N TYR A 205 -11.58 -9.58 -22.81
CA TYR A 205 -12.56 -8.79 -23.56
C TYR A 205 -12.79 -9.30 -25.00
N THR A 206 -11.83 -9.98 -25.62
CA THR A 206 -12.07 -10.69 -26.90
C THR A 206 -13.03 -11.86 -26.70
N THR A 207 -12.92 -12.58 -25.59
CA THR A 207 -13.82 -13.71 -25.25
C THR A 207 -15.24 -13.25 -24.93
N LEU A 208 -15.42 -12.04 -24.39
CA LEU A 208 -16.75 -11.46 -24.18
C LEU A 208 -17.41 -11.08 -25.51
N LEU A 209 -16.67 -10.44 -26.42
CA LEU A 209 -17.19 -10.04 -27.74
C LEU A 209 -17.58 -11.25 -28.62
N SER A 210 -16.91 -12.40 -28.48
CA SER A 210 -17.26 -13.61 -29.23
C SER A 210 -18.50 -14.32 -28.71
N LYS A 211 -18.90 -14.12 -27.44
CA LYS A 211 -20.13 -14.69 -26.87
C LYS A 211 -21.42 -13.94 -27.27
N TYR A 212 -21.27 -12.73 -27.81
CA TYR A 212 -22.39 -11.91 -28.30
C TYR A 212 -22.48 -11.88 -29.84
N LYS A 213 -21.73 -12.74 -30.53
CA LYS A 213 -21.88 -13.04 -31.96
C LYS A 213 -22.59 -14.38 -32.13
#